data_AF-Q1RGW7-F1
#
_entry.id   AF-Q1RGW7-F1
#
_cell.length_a   1.000
_cell.length_b   1.000
_cell.length_c   1.000
_cell.angle_alpha   90.00
_cell.angle_beta   90.00
_cell.angle_gamma   90.00
#
_symmetry.space_group_name_H-M   'P 1'
#
loop_
_entity.id
_entity.type
_entity.pdbx_description
1 polymer ?
#
loop_
_entity_poly.entity_id
_entity_poly.type
_entity_poly.pdbx_seq_one_letter_code
_entity_poly.pdbx_strand_id
1 'polypeptide(L)'
;MPLGILNLLEKNFLLQKLYIVILIQLLALRINKLEKIDIVINASGVLTSSHANNIENVHINGPKALFKACTITNVKRIIHISALGIDDEENTSYALTKKVTERYLQKLENIDWVVLQPSLIYASGCYGGTSLFRAFSNITVFYSSDR
;
A
#
# COMPACT_ATOMS: atom_id res chain seq x y z
N MET A 1 17.09 -15.58 -33.97
CA MET A 1 17.42 -15.48 -32.53
C MET A 1 16.36 -14.57 -31.91
N PRO A 2 15.35 -15.11 -31.19
CA PRO A 2 14.11 -14.36 -30.98
C PRO A 2 14.28 -13.33 -29.86
N LEU A 3 13.88 -12.08 -30.15
CA LEU A 3 13.84 -10.94 -29.22
C LEU A 3 12.97 -11.15 -27.95
N GLY A 4 12.33 -12.30 -27.78
CA GLY A 4 11.45 -12.61 -26.64
C GLY A 4 12.19 -12.96 -25.34
N ILE A 5 13.43 -13.45 -25.40
CA ILE A 5 14.16 -13.94 -24.20
C ILE A 5 14.79 -12.77 -23.41
N LEU A 6 15.25 -11.71 -24.09
CA LEU A 6 15.76 -10.50 -23.42
C LEU A 6 14.66 -9.78 -22.62
N ASN A 7 13.45 -9.71 -23.16
CA ASN A 7 12.33 -9.01 -22.53
C ASN A 7 11.78 -9.74 -21.28
N LEU A 8 11.98 -11.06 -21.21
CA LEU A 8 11.63 -11.86 -20.03
C LEU A 8 12.71 -11.79 -18.94
N LEU A 9 13.98 -11.63 -19.32
CA LEU A 9 15.09 -11.45 -18.38
C LEU A 9 15.12 -10.03 -17.79
N GLU A 10 14.83 -8.98 -18.56
CA GLU A 10 14.69 -7.62 -18.01
C GLU A 10 13.48 -7.48 -17.09
N LYS A 11 12.34 -8.08 -17.45
CA LYS A 11 11.17 -8.14 -16.55
C LYS A 11 11.46 -8.95 -15.29
N ASN A 12 12.15 -10.08 -15.39
CA ASN A 12 12.54 -10.87 -14.21
C ASN A 12 13.61 -10.18 -13.35
N PHE A 13 14.50 -9.37 -13.93
CA PHE A 13 15.52 -8.62 -13.19
C PHE A 13 14.93 -7.40 -12.47
N LEU A 14 13.91 -6.75 -13.06
CA LEU A 14 13.13 -5.69 -12.42
C LEU A 14 12.17 -6.25 -11.35
N LEU A 15 11.58 -7.43 -11.58
CA LEU A 15 10.74 -8.12 -10.59
C LEU A 15 11.54 -8.65 -9.38
N GLN A 16 12.84 -8.94 -9.53
CA GLN A 16 13.68 -9.36 -8.41
C GLN A 16 14.18 -8.20 -7.53
N LYS A 17 14.24 -6.97 -8.03
CA LYS A 17 14.57 -5.77 -7.24
C LYS A 17 13.35 -5.02 -6.70
N LEU A 18 12.17 -5.27 -7.27
CA LEU A 18 10.91 -4.67 -6.89
C LEU A 18 9.96 -5.76 -6.36
N TYR A 19 10.40 -6.51 -5.35
CA TYR A 19 9.52 -7.35 -4.53
C TYR A 19 8.63 -6.44 -3.68
N ILE A 20 7.67 -5.83 -4.36
CA ILE A 20 6.50 -5.18 -3.78
C ILE A 20 5.90 -6.18 -2.78
N VAL A 21 5.94 -5.81 -1.50
CA VAL A 21 5.40 -6.59 -0.38
C VAL A 21 3.87 -6.47 -0.43
N ILE A 22 3.24 -7.01 -1.47
CA ILE A 22 1.79 -7.21 -1.56
C ILE A 22 1.40 -8.59 -1.00
N LEU A 23 2.34 -9.55 -0.91
CA LEU A 23 1.96 -10.97 -0.75
C LEU A 23 2.05 -11.56 0.66
N ILE A 24 2.35 -10.81 1.73
CA ILE A 24 2.49 -11.41 3.07
C ILE A 24 1.67 -10.63 4.10
N GLN A 25 0.35 -10.77 4.03
CA GLN A 25 -0.51 -10.48 5.17
C GLN A 25 -1.06 -11.76 5.82
N LEU A 26 -1.03 -12.91 5.13
CA LEU A 26 -1.34 -14.21 5.71
C LEU A 26 -0.12 -15.14 5.61
N LEU A 27 0.27 -15.69 6.77
CA LEU A 27 1.27 -16.74 6.98
C LEU A 27 2.75 -16.30 6.91
N ALA A 28 3.33 -16.10 8.11
CA ALA A 28 4.75 -16.22 8.41
C ALA A 28 5.70 -15.32 7.60
N LEU A 29 5.83 -14.06 8.02
CA LEU A 29 7.00 -13.24 7.68
C LEU A 29 8.25 -13.93 8.24
N ARG A 30 8.97 -14.64 7.37
CA ARG A 30 10.21 -15.34 7.70
C ARG A 30 11.36 -14.38 7.45
N ILE A 31 12.09 -14.00 8.50
CA ILE A 31 13.18 -13.00 8.48
C ILE A 31 14.20 -13.29 7.35
N ASN A 32 14.47 -14.56 7.06
CA ASN A 32 15.38 -15.00 5.99
C ASN A 32 15.00 -14.47 4.60
N LYS A 33 13.73 -14.11 4.35
CA LYS A 33 13.30 -13.51 3.07
C LYS A 33 13.76 -12.05 2.91
N LEU A 34 14.05 -11.35 4.01
CA LEU A 34 14.45 -9.95 4.01
C LEU A 34 15.97 -9.76 3.88
N GLU A 35 16.78 -10.81 4.05
CA GLU A 35 18.26 -10.71 4.05
C GLU A 35 18.86 -10.12 2.77
N LYS A 36 18.18 -10.28 1.62
CA LYS A 36 18.61 -9.79 0.31
C LYS A 36 17.76 -8.62 -0.20
N ILE A 37 17.02 -7.93 0.67
CA ILE A 37 16.12 -6.84 0.30
C ILE A 37 16.69 -5.52 0.81
N ASP A 38 16.96 -4.58 -0.10
CA ASP A 38 17.43 -3.24 0.27
C ASP A 38 16.28 -2.29 0.68
N ILE A 39 15.10 -2.43 0.05
CA ILE A 39 13.97 -1.51 0.22
C ILE A 39 12.68 -2.31 0.39
N VAL A 40 11.88 -1.94 1.39
CA VAL A 40 10.56 -2.50 1.63
C VAL A 40 9.49 -1.45 1.38
N ILE A 41 8.51 -1.78 0.53
CA ILE A 41 7.35 -0.91 0.25
C ILE A 41 6.10 -1.57 0.83
N ASN A 42 5.51 -0.94 1.85
CA ASN A 42 4.24 -1.38 2.43
C ASN A 42 3.06 -0.60 1.84
N ALA A 43 2.25 -1.28 1.02
CA ALA A 43 1.02 -0.76 0.45
C ALA A 43 -0.24 -1.53 0.92
N SER A 44 -0.16 -2.21 2.08
CA SER A 44 -1.30 -2.95 2.62
C SER A 44 -2.41 -2.00 3.08
N GLY A 45 -3.66 -2.32 2.73
CA GLY A 45 -4.82 -1.54 3.12
C GLY A 45 -6.13 -2.24 2.76
N VAL A 46 -7.09 -2.21 3.69
CA VAL A 46 -8.47 -2.63 3.47
C VAL A 46 -9.41 -1.52 3.95
N LEU A 47 -10.41 -1.18 3.15
CA LEU A 47 -11.35 -0.10 3.50
C LEU A 47 -12.38 -0.54 4.55
N THR A 48 -12.70 -1.83 4.58
CA THR A 48 -13.69 -2.41 5.49
C THR A 48 -13.14 -3.69 6.10
N SER A 49 -13.52 -3.95 7.35
CA SER A 49 -13.33 -5.27 7.95
C SER A 49 -14.26 -6.29 7.27
N SER A 50 -13.79 -7.52 7.18
CA SER A 50 -14.63 -8.67 6.82
C SER A 50 -14.39 -9.77 7.86
N HIS A 51 -15.24 -10.80 7.89
CA HIS A 51 -15.07 -11.94 8.79
C HIS A 51 -13.70 -12.62 8.62
N ALA A 52 -13.08 -12.52 7.43
CA ALA A 52 -11.75 -13.06 7.13
C ALA A 52 -10.60 -12.08 7.42
N ASN A 53 -10.84 -10.76 7.42
CA ASN A 53 -9.80 -9.74 7.53
C ASN A 53 -10.15 -8.70 8.60
N ASN A 54 -9.47 -8.79 9.75
CA ASN A 54 -9.50 -7.75 10.76
C ASN A 54 -8.66 -6.55 10.30
N ILE A 55 -9.28 -5.37 10.23
CA ILE A 55 -8.64 -4.11 9.80
C ILE A 55 -7.39 -3.78 10.63
N GLU A 56 -7.39 -4.09 11.93
CA GLU A 56 -6.24 -3.88 12.81
C GLU A 56 -5.05 -4.77 12.42
N ASN A 57 -5.32 -6.00 12.00
CA ASN A 57 -4.25 -6.89 11.57
C ASN A 57 -3.59 -6.38 10.28
N VAL A 58 -4.40 -5.90 9.32
CA VAL A 58 -3.90 -5.38 8.05
C VAL A 58 -3.19 -4.05 8.22
N HIS A 59 -3.77 -3.13 8.98
CA HIS A 59 -3.25 -1.77 9.09
C HIS A 59 -2.19 -1.61 10.16
N ILE A 60 -2.23 -2.39 11.25
CA ILE A 60 -1.39 -2.20 12.44
C ILE A 60 -0.46 -3.38 12.63
N ASN A 61 -0.98 -4.56 12.97
CA ASN A 61 -0.13 -5.64 13.49
C ASN A 61 0.85 -6.18 12.45
N GLY A 62 0.40 -6.37 11.20
CA GLY A 62 1.26 -6.82 10.11
C GLY A 62 2.37 -5.82 9.78
N PRO A 63 2.05 -4.55 9.49
CA PRO A 63 3.06 -3.51 9.25
C PRO A 63 4.05 -3.37 10.42
N LYS A 64 3.59 -3.38 11.67
CA LYS A 64 4.48 -3.33 12.84
C LYS A 64 5.48 -4.50 12.85
N ALA A 65 5.01 -5.72 12.63
CA ALA A 65 5.86 -6.90 12.57
C ALA A 65 6.87 -6.82 11.41
N LEU A 66 6.43 -6.37 10.23
CA LEU A 66 7.29 -6.15 9.07
C LEU A 66 8.37 -5.12 9.35
N PHE A 67 8.01 -3.95 9.88
CA PHE A 67 8.98 -2.88 10.11
C PHE A 67 9.99 -3.26 11.19
N LYS A 68 9.56 -3.94 12.25
CA LYS A 68 10.48 -4.51 13.26
C LYS A 68 11.42 -5.55 12.66
N ALA A 69 10.96 -6.36 11.70
CA ALA A 69 11.82 -7.30 11.00
C ALA A 69 12.85 -6.57 10.10
N CYS A 70 12.46 -5.44 9.51
CA CYS A 70 13.36 -4.62 8.71
C CYS A 70 14.50 -4.02 9.56
N THR A 71 14.23 -3.59 10.80
CA THR A 71 15.27 -3.01 11.68
C THR A 71 16.35 -4.00 12.12
N ILE A 72 16.08 -5.31 12.02
CA ILE A 72 17.03 -6.38 12.40
C ILE A 72 17.61 -7.12 11.18
N THR A 73 17.39 -6.60 9.97
CA THR A 73 17.87 -7.17 8.71
C THR A 73 18.62 -6.11 7.90
N ASN A 74 19.12 -6.47 6.71
CA ASN A 74 19.90 -5.56 5.85
C ASN A 74 19.02 -4.55 5.06
N VAL A 75 17.76 -4.36 5.46
CA VAL A 75 16.85 -3.41 4.82
C VAL A 75 17.30 -2.00 5.17
N LYS A 76 17.54 -1.19 4.14
CA LYS A 76 18.04 0.17 4.29
C LYS A 76 16.92 1.19 4.40
N ARG A 77 15.79 0.94 3.72
CA ARG A 77 14.68 1.88 3.64
C ARG A 77 13.31 1.22 3.66
N ILE A 78 12.38 1.85 4.37
CA ILE A 78 10.95 1.52 4.34
C ILE A 78 10.17 2.64 3.64
N ILE A 79 9.28 2.29 2.72
CA ILE A 79 8.30 3.21 2.14
C ILE A 79 6.91 2.73 2.55
N HIS A 80 6.17 3.56 3.29
CA HIS A 80 4.81 3.23 3.72
C HIS A 80 3.78 4.08 2.98
N ILE A 81 2.81 3.42 2.34
CA ILE A 81 1.65 4.08 1.73
C ILE A 81 0.53 4.18 2.76
N SER A 82 0.26 5.42 3.15
CA SER A 82 -0.78 5.82 4.07
C SER A 82 -1.94 6.50 3.32
N ALA A 83 -2.68 7.40 3.96
CA ALA A 83 -3.77 8.16 3.36
C ALA A 83 -3.68 9.64 3.79
N LEU A 84 -4.15 10.54 2.94
CA LEU A 84 -4.27 11.96 3.28
C LEU A 84 -5.35 12.20 4.35
N GLY A 85 -5.19 13.23 5.16
CA GLY A 85 -6.21 13.68 6.12
C GLY A 85 -6.23 12.93 7.45
N ILE A 86 -5.19 12.13 7.73
CA ILE A 86 -5.06 11.37 8.98
C ILE A 86 -4.78 12.30 10.19
N ASP A 87 -4.51 13.58 9.97
CA ASP A 87 -4.20 14.53 11.05
C ASP A 87 -5.39 15.27 11.65
N ASP A 88 -6.56 15.23 11.01
CA ASP A 88 -7.74 15.98 11.47
C ASP A 88 -8.51 15.22 12.59
N GLU A 89 -9.04 15.94 13.57
CA GLU A 89 -9.61 15.35 14.81
C GLU A 89 -10.88 14.49 14.58
N GLU A 90 -11.51 14.55 13.40
CA GLU A 90 -12.70 13.78 13.00
C GLU A 90 -12.36 12.51 12.19
N ASN A 91 -11.36 11.75 12.63
CA ASN A 91 -10.87 10.63 11.83
C ASN A 91 -11.81 9.41 11.87
N THR A 92 -12.13 8.89 10.67
CA THR A 92 -12.72 7.56 10.50
C THR A 92 -11.84 6.47 11.14
N SER A 93 -12.43 5.35 11.56
CA SER A 93 -11.68 4.19 12.10
C SER A 93 -10.55 3.74 11.16
N TYR A 94 -10.75 3.85 9.85
CA TYR A 94 -9.73 3.62 8.82
C TYR A 94 -8.51 4.53 9.01
N ALA A 95 -8.70 5.85 9.09
CA ALA A 95 -7.62 6.81 9.22
C ALA A 95 -6.84 6.65 10.54
N LEU A 96 -7.55 6.40 11.65
CA LEU A 96 -6.93 6.14 12.95
C LEU A 96 -5.96 4.95 12.91
N THR A 97 -6.36 3.84 12.28
CA THR A 97 -5.51 2.65 12.18
C THR A 97 -4.24 2.89 11.37
N LYS A 98 -4.30 3.69 10.29
CA LYS A 98 -3.12 4.10 9.52
C LYS A 98 -2.20 5.03 10.33
N LYS A 99 -2.76 5.97 11.10
CA LYS A 99 -2.00 6.86 12.01
C LYS A 99 -1.16 6.10 13.03
N VAL A 100 -1.74 5.05 13.62
CA VAL A 100 -1.05 4.21 14.60
C VAL A 100 0.22 3.59 14.01
N THR A 101 0.18 3.23 12.74
CA THR A 101 1.31 2.61 12.04
C THR A 101 2.35 3.64 11.61
N GLU A 102 1.94 4.82 11.14
CA GLU A 102 2.87 5.93 10.90
C GLU A 102 3.64 6.30 12.16
N ARG A 103 2.94 6.49 13.28
CA ARG A 103 3.56 6.80 14.58
C ARG A 103 4.49 5.70 15.06
N TYR A 104 4.21 4.44 14.70
CA TYR A 104 5.12 3.34 15.02
C TYR A 104 6.38 3.39 14.16
N LEU A 105 6.24 3.60 12.84
CA LEU A 105 7.36 3.72 11.92
C LEU A 105 8.28 4.89 12.28
N GLN A 106 7.70 6.03 12.67
CA GLN A 106 8.43 7.22 13.15
C GLN A 106 9.26 6.98 14.41
N LYS A 107 8.91 5.98 15.22
CA LYS A 107 9.64 5.60 16.44
C LYS A 107 10.78 4.61 16.18
N LEU A 108 10.89 4.07 14.97
CA LEU A 108 11.95 3.13 14.65
C LEU A 108 13.26 3.88 14.45
N GLU A 109 14.27 3.44 15.17
CA GLU A 109 15.64 3.91 15.05
C GLU A 109 16.41 3.02 14.07
N ASN A 110 17.51 3.52 13.53
CA ASN A 110 18.44 2.77 12.66
C ASN A 110 17.86 2.26 11.34
N ILE A 111 16.76 2.86 10.85
CA ILE A 111 16.23 2.59 9.51
C ILE A 111 15.71 3.87 8.88
N ASP A 112 16.03 4.08 7.60
CA ASP A 112 15.48 5.20 6.84
C ASP A 112 14.03 4.89 6.45
N TRP A 113 13.15 5.89 6.50
CA TRP A 113 11.74 5.69 6.19
C TRP A 113 11.10 6.89 5.49
N VAL A 114 10.11 6.59 4.65
CA VAL A 114 9.27 7.57 3.96
C VAL A 114 7.82 7.17 4.12
N VAL A 115 6.98 8.10 4.56
CA VAL A 115 5.52 7.94 4.57
C VAL A 115 4.93 8.76 3.42
N LEU A 116 4.20 8.09 2.54
CA LEU A 116 3.47 8.73 1.44
C LEU A 116 1.99 8.78 1.80
N GLN A 117 1.41 9.98 1.79
CA GLN A 117 -0.02 10.22 2.05
C GLN A 117 -0.72 10.68 0.75
N PRO A 118 -1.04 9.74 -0.16
CA PRO A 118 -1.80 10.08 -1.36
C PRO A 118 -3.22 10.55 -0.99
N SER A 119 -3.76 11.48 -1.79
CA SER A 119 -5.14 11.97 -1.66
C SER A 119 -6.15 10.98 -2.23
N LEU A 120 -6.19 10.85 -3.55
CA LEU A 120 -7.07 9.96 -4.29
C LEU A 120 -6.24 9.24 -5.36
N ILE A 121 -6.31 7.92 -5.39
CA ILE A 121 -5.68 7.11 -6.42
C ILE A 121 -6.74 6.76 -7.46
N TYR A 122 -6.48 7.10 -8.73
CA TYR A 122 -7.33 6.78 -9.86
C TYR A 122 -6.58 5.91 -10.87
N ALA A 123 -7.07 4.69 -11.08
CA ALA A 123 -6.53 3.73 -12.03
C ALA A 123 -7.63 2.76 -12.52
N SER A 124 -7.36 2.04 -13.62
CA SER A 124 -8.20 0.94 -14.06
C SER A 124 -8.22 -0.15 -12.99
N GLY A 125 -9.40 -0.42 -12.40
CA GLY A 125 -9.55 -1.36 -11.30
C GLY A 125 -9.69 -0.71 -9.91
N CYS A 126 -9.69 0.62 -9.81
CA CYS A 126 -10.10 1.28 -8.56
C CYS A 126 -11.60 1.09 -8.31
N TYR A 127 -11.95 0.84 -7.05
CA TYR A 127 -13.30 0.58 -6.55
C TYR A 127 -13.81 1.76 -5.69
N GLY A 128 -15.09 1.72 -5.31
CA GLY A 128 -15.72 2.76 -4.46
C GLY A 128 -16.06 4.03 -5.25
N GLY A 129 -15.91 5.20 -4.63
CA GLY A 129 -16.31 6.48 -5.24
C GLY A 129 -15.72 6.74 -6.63
N THR A 130 -14.48 6.31 -6.88
CA THR A 130 -13.84 6.44 -8.21
C THR A 130 -14.54 5.62 -9.30
N SER A 131 -15.13 4.47 -8.95
CA SER A 131 -15.94 3.69 -9.90
C SER A 131 -17.28 4.36 -10.21
N LEU A 132 -17.89 5.03 -9.23
CA LEU A 132 -19.11 5.81 -9.43
C LEU A 132 -18.86 7.02 -10.33
N PHE A 133 -17.80 7.80 -10.07
CA PHE A 133 -17.44 8.94 -10.93
C PHE A 133 -17.16 8.53 -12.37
N ARG A 134 -16.49 7.38 -12.57
CA ARG A 134 -16.25 6.82 -13.91
C ARG A 134 -17.55 6.35 -14.59
N ALA A 135 -18.53 5.90 -13.82
CA ALA A 135 -19.85 5.58 -14.36
C ALA A 135 -20.60 6.87 -14.76
N PHE A 136 -20.58 7.90 -13.91
CA PHE A 136 -21.20 9.20 -14.19
C PHE A 136 -20.55 9.94 -15.36
N SER A 137 -19.23 9.83 -15.56
CA SER A 137 -18.57 10.46 -16.70
C SER A 137 -19.06 9.93 -18.06
N ASN A 138 -19.71 8.77 -18.08
CA ASN A 138 -20.30 8.18 -19.28
C ASN A 138 -21.81 8.49 -19.43
N ILE A 139 -22.42 9.20 -18.49
CA ILE A 139 -23.81 9.64 -18.64
C ILE A 139 -23.85 10.89 -19.53
N THR A 140 -24.58 10.77 -20.64
CA THR A 140 -24.91 11.92 -21.49
C THR A 140 -25.94 12.78 -20.76
N VAL A 141 -25.61 14.03 -20.46
CA VAL A 141 -26.56 14.97 -19.87
C VAL A 141 -27.37 15.61 -21.00
N PHE A 142 -28.64 15.25 -21.11
CA PHE A 142 -29.58 15.98 -21.95
C PHE A 142 -30.02 17.24 -21.21
N TYR A 143 -29.54 18.39 -21.67
CA TYR A 143 -30.03 19.68 -21.19
C TYR A 143 -31.25 20.08 -22.02
N SER A 144 -32.45 19.97 -21.45
CA SER A 144 -33.64 20.64 -22.01
C SER A 144 -33.59 22.10 -21.58
N SER A 145 -33.35 22.99 -22.54
CA SER A 145 -33.63 24.41 -22.35
C SER A 145 -35.13 24.60 -22.58
N ASP A 146 -35.93 24.54 -21.53
CA ASP A 146 -37.30 25.04 -21.59
C ASP A 146 -37.23 26.56 -21.81
N ARG A 147 -37.52 26.98 -23.05
CA ARG A 147 -37.85 28.34 -23.44
C ARG A 147 -39.32 28.40 -23.81
#